data_AF-A0A813FI36-F1
#
_entry.id   AF-A0A813FI36-F1
#
_cell.length_a   1.000
_cell.length_b   1.000
_cell.length_c   1.000
_cell.angle_alpha   90.00
_cell.angle_beta   90.00
_cell.angle_gamma   90.00
#
_symmetry.space_group_name_H-M   'P 1'
#
loop_
_entity.id
_entity.type
_entity.pdbx_description
1 polymer ?
#
loop_
_entity_poly.entity_id
_entity_poly.type
_entity_poly.pdbx_seq_one_letter_code
_entity_poly.pdbx_strand_id
1 'polypeptide(L)'
;VHEDQLVPELLVLDPGAKSWIQGLPDVRDGTFVLQDRSSCLSALAAGLTPGTFVADTCAAPGSKTAHAIELLKGRGRMLAFERDPRRAGSLVERLKLLVGLKTATGGGATGVEDKSAGNKKKKAAPREVE
;
A
#
# COMPACT_ATOMS: atom_id res chain seq x y z
N VAL A 1 5.57 -19.27 16.70
CA VAL A 1 5.68 -18.26 15.63
C VAL A 1 7.12 -18.28 15.15
N HIS A 2 7.35 -18.27 13.84
CA HIS A 2 8.68 -18.14 13.26
C HIS A 2 8.62 -17.18 12.07
N GLU A 3 9.75 -16.62 11.67
CA GLU A 3 9.84 -15.76 10.49
C GLU A 3 9.93 -16.60 9.21
N ASP A 4 9.34 -16.12 8.13
CA ASP A 4 9.50 -16.71 6.81
C ASP A 4 10.91 -16.48 6.26
N GLN A 5 11.47 -17.49 5.60
CA GLN A 5 12.83 -17.43 5.06
C GLN A 5 12.97 -16.59 3.79
N LEU A 6 11.86 -16.37 3.05
CA LEU A 6 11.89 -15.67 1.75
C LEU A 6 11.16 -14.34 1.78
N VAL A 7 10.14 -14.22 2.64
CA VAL A 7 9.32 -13.01 2.75
C VAL A 7 9.74 -12.25 4.00
N PRO A 8 10.42 -11.10 3.87
CA PRO A 8 10.73 -10.25 5.02
C PRO A 8 9.44 -9.87 5.76
N GLU A 9 9.53 -9.79 7.09
CA GLU A 9 8.43 -9.31 7.96
C GLU A 9 7.17 -10.21 7.95
N LEU A 10 7.23 -11.40 7.34
CA LEU A 10 6.16 -12.39 7.41
C LEU A 10 6.38 -13.32 8.60
N LEU A 11 5.47 -13.25 9.57
CA LEU A 11 5.40 -14.21 10.68
C LEU A 11 4.50 -15.39 10.30
N VAL A 12 5.04 -16.59 10.46
CA VAL A 12 4.34 -17.86 10.26
C VAL A 12 3.88 -18.41 11.61
N LEU A 13 2.59 -18.69 11.69
CA LEU A 13 1.93 -19.20 12.89
C LEU A 13 1.39 -20.60 12.67
N ASP A 14 1.15 -21.30 13.79
CA ASP A 14 0.46 -22.59 13.77
C ASP A 14 -0.97 -22.41 13.22
N PRO A 15 -1.50 -23.36 12.41
CA PRO A 15 -2.85 -23.27 11.87
C PRO A 15 -3.95 -23.09 12.94
N GLY A 16 -3.75 -23.62 14.15
CA GLY A 16 -4.64 -23.44 15.29
C GLY A 16 -4.74 -21.98 15.79
N ALA A 17 -3.80 -21.12 15.39
CA ALA A 17 -3.80 -19.71 15.78
C ALA A 17 -4.88 -18.86 15.11
N LYS A 18 -5.43 -19.33 13.98
CA LYS A 18 -6.35 -18.55 13.13
C LYS A 18 -7.58 -18.04 13.89
N SER A 19 -8.10 -18.81 14.84
CA SER A 19 -9.35 -18.51 15.56
C SER A 19 -9.23 -17.31 16.50
N TRP A 20 -8.07 -17.11 17.15
CA TRP A 20 -7.88 -16.03 18.10
C TRP A 20 -7.10 -14.85 17.52
N ILE A 21 -6.21 -15.08 16.54
CA ILE A 21 -5.38 -14.00 15.99
C ILE A 21 -6.20 -12.91 15.28
N GLN A 22 -7.34 -13.28 14.69
CA GLN A 22 -8.29 -12.32 14.08
C GLN A 22 -8.88 -11.33 15.10
N GLY A 23 -8.87 -11.70 16.38
CA GLY A 23 -9.39 -10.88 17.47
C GLY A 23 -8.37 -9.89 18.04
N LEU A 24 -7.09 -10.00 17.69
CA LEU A 24 -6.05 -9.14 18.26
C LEU A 24 -6.27 -7.67 17.87
N PRO A 25 -6.03 -6.72 18.79
CA PRO A 25 -6.09 -5.29 18.49
C PRO A 25 -5.21 -4.92 17.29
N ASP A 26 -3.99 -5.44 17.24
CA ASP A 26 -3.00 -5.16 16.19
C ASP A 26 -3.45 -5.67 14.81
N VAL A 27 -4.30 -6.70 14.75
CA VAL A 27 -4.88 -7.16 13.47
C VAL A 27 -6.07 -6.31 13.07
N ARG A 28 -6.80 -5.76 14.05
CA ARG A 28 -7.99 -4.93 13.81
C ARG A 28 -7.63 -3.50 13.42
N ASP A 29 -6.57 -2.94 13.98
CA ASP A 29 -6.09 -1.60 13.66
C ASP A 29 -5.20 -1.55 12.41
N GLY A 30 -4.80 -2.72 11.89
CA GLY A 30 -4.03 -2.84 10.66
C GLY A 30 -2.52 -2.94 10.86
N THR A 31 -2.02 -2.94 12.09
CA THR A 31 -0.60 -3.14 12.43
C THR A 31 -0.08 -4.48 11.90
N PHE A 32 -0.88 -5.54 12.00
CA PHE A 32 -0.62 -6.85 11.39
C PHE A 32 -1.68 -7.21 10.36
N VAL A 33 -1.24 -7.72 9.22
CA VAL A 33 -2.12 -8.16 8.14
C VAL A 33 -2.09 -9.68 8.06
N LEU A 34 -3.25 -10.32 8.23
CA LEU A 34 -3.38 -11.74 7.91
C LEU A 34 -3.34 -11.91 6.39
N GLN A 35 -2.24 -12.47 5.90
CA GLN A 35 -1.98 -12.64 4.48
C GLN A 35 -1.35 -14.00 4.21
N ASP A 36 -1.80 -14.64 3.14
CA ASP A 36 -1.19 -15.87 2.67
C ASP A 36 0.22 -15.61 2.10
N ARG A 37 1.14 -16.54 2.38
CA ARG A 37 2.54 -16.47 1.96
C ARG A 37 2.71 -16.27 0.45
N SER A 38 1.92 -16.97 -0.37
CA SER A 38 2.02 -16.86 -1.84
C SER A 38 1.62 -15.46 -2.32
N SER A 39 0.72 -14.79 -1.62
CA SER A 39 0.34 -13.41 -1.92
C SER A 39 1.48 -12.44 -1.65
N CYS A 40 2.25 -12.64 -0.57
CA CYS A 40 3.44 -11.82 -0.31
C CYS A 40 4.51 -12.03 -1.39
N LEU A 41 4.77 -13.28 -1.75
CA LEU A 41 5.74 -13.63 -2.79
C LEU A 41 5.41 -12.99 -4.15
N SER A 42 4.13 -12.90 -4.53
CA SER A 42 3.76 -12.23 -5.79
C SER A 42 4.16 -10.76 -5.84
N ALA A 43 4.09 -10.03 -4.72
CA ALA A 43 4.48 -8.63 -4.65
C ALA A 43 6.00 -8.47 -4.70
N LEU A 44 6.74 -9.37 -4.03
CA LEU A 44 8.20 -9.40 -4.08
C LEU A 44 8.73 -9.78 -5.47
N ALA A 45 8.12 -10.77 -6.12
CA ALA A 45 8.49 -11.23 -7.45
C ALA A 45 8.28 -10.15 -8.53
N ALA A 46 7.37 -9.20 -8.32
CA ALA A 46 7.21 -8.04 -9.19
C ALA A 46 8.41 -7.07 -9.14
N GLY A 47 9.36 -7.26 -8.22
CA GLY A 47 10.60 -6.48 -8.18
C GLY A 47 10.37 -4.99 -7.91
N LEU A 48 9.34 -4.66 -7.13
CA LEU A 48 8.95 -3.28 -6.89
C LEU A 48 10.06 -2.53 -6.14
N THR A 49 10.47 -1.38 -6.68
CA THR A 49 11.42 -0.48 -6.04
C THR A 49 10.78 0.90 -5.84
N PRO A 50 11.17 1.64 -4.79
CA PRO A 50 10.66 2.99 -4.57
C PRO A 50 10.82 3.89 -5.80
N GLY A 51 9.73 4.48 -6.27
CA GLY A 51 9.63 5.27 -7.50
C GLY A 51 9.01 4.54 -8.69
N THR A 52 8.77 3.22 -8.58
CA THR A 52 8.14 2.43 -9.64
C THR A 52 6.69 2.87 -9.89
N PHE A 53 6.26 2.81 -11.15
CA PHE A 53 4.85 2.91 -11.52
C PHE A 53 4.26 1.51 -11.65
N VAL A 54 3.20 1.23 -10.90
CA VAL A 54 2.62 -0.11 -10.78
C VAL A 54 1.13 -0.07 -11.12
N ALA A 55 0.64 -1.13 -11.77
CA ALA A 55 -0.77 -1.36 -12.01
C ALA A 55 -1.19 -2.71 -11.41
N ASP A 56 -2.10 -2.68 -10.44
CA ASP A 56 -2.78 -3.85 -9.90
C ASP A 56 -4.16 -3.96 -10.55
N THR A 57 -4.32 -4.89 -11.48
CA THR A 57 -5.53 -4.99 -12.31
C THR A 57 -6.70 -5.69 -11.62
N CYS A 58 -6.46 -6.35 -10.48
CA CYS A 58 -7.43 -7.17 -9.75
C CYS A 58 -7.27 -6.94 -8.24
N ALA A 59 -7.37 -5.67 -7.83
CA ALA A 59 -6.84 -5.21 -6.56
C ALA A 59 -7.63 -5.68 -5.33
N ALA A 60 -8.95 -5.88 -5.42
CA ALA A 60 -9.74 -6.20 -4.23
C ALA A 60 -9.47 -7.64 -3.72
N PRO A 61 -9.47 -7.90 -2.40
CA PRO A 61 -9.84 -6.98 -1.33
C PRO A 61 -8.73 -6.00 -0.90
N GLY A 62 -7.52 -6.06 -1.46
CA GLY A 62 -6.49 -5.03 -1.28
C GLY A 62 -5.22 -5.43 -0.53
N SER A 63 -5.08 -6.67 -0.04
CA SER A 63 -3.88 -7.06 0.73
C SER A 63 -2.59 -7.03 -0.12
N LYS A 64 -2.64 -7.48 -1.38
CA LYS A 64 -1.49 -7.39 -2.30
C LYS A 64 -1.16 -5.95 -2.66
N THR A 65 -2.20 -5.16 -2.93
CA THR A 65 -2.07 -3.73 -3.24
C THR A 65 -1.44 -2.98 -2.06
N ALA A 66 -1.88 -3.23 -0.83
CA ALA A 66 -1.31 -2.65 0.38
C ALA A 66 0.17 -3.02 0.54
N HIS A 67 0.50 -4.31 0.42
CA HIS A 67 1.89 -4.77 0.48
C HIS A 67 2.76 -4.15 -0.61
N ALA A 68 2.24 -4.01 -1.84
CA ALA A 68 2.95 -3.33 -2.92
C ALA A 68 3.19 -1.84 -2.62
N ILE A 69 2.22 -1.14 -2.02
CA ILE A 69 2.37 0.26 -1.58
C ILE A 69 3.47 0.38 -0.51
N GLU A 70 3.55 -0.58 0.41
CA GLU A 70 4.59 -0.62 1.44
C GLU A 70 5.99 -0.83 0.85
N LEU A 71 6.14 -1.74 -0.12
CA LEU A 71 7.39 -1.96 -0.85
C LEU A 71 7.86 -0.70 -1.61
N LEU A 72 6.93 0.14 -2.06
CA LEU A 72 7.23 1.42 -2.71
C LEU A 72 7.76 2.48 -1.73
N LYS A 73 7.66 2.26 -0.40
CA LYS A 73 8.16 3.15 0.66
C LYS A 73 7.73 4.61 0.49
N GLY A 74 6.46 4.81 0.14
CA GLY A 74 5.87 6.12 -0.11
C GLY A 74 6.38 6.85 -1.36
N ARG A 75 7.12 6.18 -2.25
CA ARG A 75 7.62 6.75 -3.50
C ARG A 75 7.15 5.93 -4.70
N GLY A 76 6.56 6.59 -5.68
CA GLY A 76 6.06 5.94 -6.89
C GLY A 76 4.59 6.25 -7.11
N ARG A 77 3.96 5.49 -8.01
CA ARG A 77 2.55 5.65 -8.35
C ARG A 77 1.93 4.27 -8.54
N MET A 78 0.69 4.11 -8.09
CA MET A 78 -0.05 2.86 -8.15
C MET A 78 -1.43 3.12 -8.77
N LEU A 79 -1.81 2.32 -9.76
CA LEU A 79 -3.18 2.21 -10.23
C LEU A 79 -3.76 0.89 -9.75
N ALA A 80 -4.89 0.94 -9.03
CA ALA A 80 -5.58 -0.23 -8.54
C ALA A 80 -6.96 -0.32 -9.21
N PHE A 81 -7.21 -1.40 -9.94
CA PHE A 81 -8.44 -1.63 -10.66
C PHE A 81 -9.22 -2.78 -10.01
N GLU A 82 -10.53 -2.62 -9.92
CA GLU A 82 -11.46 -3.68 -9.55
C GLU A 82 -12.77 -3.48 -10.32
N ARG A 83 -13.29 -4.58 -10.88
CA ARG A 83 -14.49 -4.53 -11.72
C ARG A 83 -15.77 -4.49 -10.90
N ASP A 84 -15.82 -5.21 -9.77
CA ASP A 84 -17.00 -5.24 -8.91
C ASP A 84 -17.02 -4.00 -7.98
N PRO A 85 -18.03 -3.11 -8.08
CA PRO A 85 -18.09 -1.89 -7.27
C PRO A 85 -18.13 -2.14 -5.76
N ARG A 86 -18.73 -3.26 -5.30
CA ARG A 86 -18.78 -3.60 -3.87
C ARG A 86 -17.39 -4.00 -3.39
N ARG A 87 -16.68 -4.81 -4.19
CA ARG A 87 -15.30 -5.19 -3.90
C ARG A 87 -14.34 -4.00 -3.97
N ALA A 88 -14.59 -3.05 -4.88
CA ALA A 88 -13.86 -1.79 -4.92
C ALA A 88 -14.06 -0.95 -3.65
N GLY A 89 -15.27 -0.95 -3.08
CA GLY A 89 -15.52 -0.36 -1.76
C GLY A 89 -14.69 -1.02 -0.65
N SER A 90 -14.66 -2.36 -0.61
CA SER A 90 -13.82 -3.10 0.35
C SER A 90 -12.33 -2.82 0.18
N LEU A 91 -11.85 -2.68 -1.06
CA LEU A 91 -10.48 -2.30 -1.38
C LEU A 91 -10.13 -0.93 -0.78
N VAL A 92 -10.97 0.09 -1.02
CA VAL A 92 -10.74 1.45 -0.51
C VAL A 92 -10.69 1.46 1.01
N GLU A 93 -11.64 0.82 1.68
CA GLU A 93 -11.65 0.75 3.15
C GLU A 93 -10.43 0.01 3.71
N ARG A 94 -10.02 -1.09 3.05
CA ARG A 94 -8.82 -1.82 3.46
C ARG A 94 -7.54 -0.99 3.26
N LEU A 95 -7.43 -0.23 2.18
CA LEU A 95 -6.27 0.64 1.96
C LEU A 95 -6.23 1.86 2.88
N LYS A 96 -7.39 2.40 3.28
CA LYS A 96 -7.46 3.43 4.33
C LYS A 96 -6.90 2.91 5.65
N LEU A 97 -7.31 1.69 6.03
CA LEU A 97 -6.86 1.06 7.27
C LEU A 97 -5.36 0.74 7.25
N LEU A 98 -4.89 0.04 6.21
CA LEU A 98 -3.54 -0.52 6.21
C LEU A 98 -2.44 0.47 5.84
N VAL A 99 -2.72 1.39 4.91
CA VAL A 99 -1.69 2.29 4.35
C VAL A 99 -2.08 3.76 4.41
N GLY A 100 -3.15 4.09 5.14
CA GLY A 100 -3.57 5.48 5.36
C GLY A 100 -4.01 6.20 4.08
N LEU A 101 -4.59 5.48 3.11
CA LEU A 101 -5.03 6.06 1.84
C LEU A 101 -5.96 7.27 2.06
N LYS A 102 -5.58 8.43 1.52
CA LYS A 102 -6.42 9.64 1.52
C LYS A 102 -7.20 9.70 0.22
N THR A 103 -8.53 9.64 0.30
CA THR A 103 -9.41 9.79 -0.87
C THR A 103 -9.68 11.27 -1.13
N ALA A 104 -9.33 11.76 -2.32
CA ALA A 104 -9.81 13.05 -2.80
C ALA A 104 -11.19 12.88 -3.45
N THR A 105 -12.22 13.49 -2.89
CA THR A 105 -13.55 13.55 -3.50
C THR A 105 -13.56 14.60 -4.61
N GLY A 106 -13.21 14.19 -5.81
CA GLY A 106 -13.46 14.90 -7.07
C GLY A 106 -13.96 13.89 -8.09
N GLY A 107 -15.09 14.16 -8.76
CA GLY A 107 -15.74 13.21 -9.66
C GLY A 107 -14.84 12.79 -10.83
N GLY A 108 -14.60 11.48 -10.95
CA GLY A 108 -13.87 10.85 -12.06
C GLY A 108 -12.53 10.23 -11.64
N ALA A 109 -12.35 8.94 -11.97
CA ALA A 109 -11.15 8.08 -11.82
C ALA A 109 -10.11 8.55 -10.78
N THR A 110 -10.13 7.93 -9.61
CA THR A 110 -9.22 8.21 -8.50
C THR A 110 -7.79 7.76 -8.83
N GLY A 111 -6.97 8.68 -9.33
CA GLY A 111 -5.52 8.56 -9.32
C GLY A 111 -4.97 8.94 -7.95
N VAL A 112 -4.10 8.10 -7.38
CA VAL A 112 -3.37 8.41 -6.15
C VAL A 112 -2.13 9.22 -6.53
N GLU A 113 -2.12 10.51 -6.22
CA GLU A 113 -0.93 11.36 -6.27
C GLU A 113 -0.47 11.68 -4.85
N ASP A 114 0.77 11.31 -4.51
CA ASP A 114 1.45 11.90 -3.35
C ASP A 114 2.11 13.24 -3.76
N LYS A 115 1.80 14.30 -3.01
CA LYS A 115 2.38 15.64 -3.18
C LYS A 115 3.56 15.90 -2.23
N SER A 116 4.31 14.87 -1.85
CA SER A 116 5.59 15.02 -1.16
C SER A 116 6.75 15.30 -2.14
N ALA A 117 6.62 16.33 -2.97
CA ALA A 117 7.77 16.90 -3.70
C ALA A 117 7.43 18.31 -4.22
N GLY A 118 7.88 19.34 -3.49
CA GLY A 118 8.03 20.67 -4.07
C GLY A 118 7.61 21.84 -3.19
N ASN A 119 8.33 22.10 -2.10
CA ASN A 119 8.40 23.47 -1.58
C ASN A 119 9.26 24.32 -2.53
N LYS A 120 8.67 24.80 -3.63
CA LYS A 120 9.27 25.87 -4.44
C LYS A 120 9.11 27.19 -3.67
N LYS A 121 10.10 27.54 -2.85
CA LYS A 121 10.28 28.94 -2.44
C LYS A 121 10.57 29.77 -3.70
N LYS A 122 9.63 30.63 -4.08
CA LYS A 122 9.75 31.59 -5.17
C LYS A 122 10.65 32.77 -4.75
N LYS A 123 11.62 33.06 -5.62
CA LYS A 123 12.21 34.35 -6.04
C LYS A 123 12.75 35.33 -4.97
N ALA A 124 14.03 35.67 -5.14
CA ALA A 124 14.45 37.05 -5.41
C ALA A 124 15.77 37.06 -6.22
N ALA A 125 15.75 37.68 -7.39
CA ALA A 125 16.89 38.35 -8.01
C ALA A 125 16.58 39.86 -7.93
N PRO A 126 17.52 40.82 -8.13
CA PRO A 126 18.89 40.70 -8.66
C PRO A 126 19.95 41.45 -7.83
N ARG A 127 21.23 41.36 -8.24
CA ARG A 127 22.09 42.51 -8.57
C ARG A 127 23.50 42.03 -8.96
N GLU A 128 23.92 42.46 -10.15
CA GLU A 128 25.32 42.62 -10.54
C GLU A 128 26.02 43.55 -9.55
N VAL A 129 27.27 43.26 -9.19
CA VAL A 129 28.39 44.23 -9.26
C VAL A 129 29.73 43.53 -9.08
N GLU A 130 30.63 43.88 -10.01
CA GLU A 130 32.10 43.73 -10.09
C GLU A 130 32.73 42.34 -10.25
#